data_AF-L8HM25-F1
#
_entry.id   AF-L8HM25-F1
#
_cell.length_a   1.000
_cell.length_b   1.000
_cell.length_c   1.000
_cell.angle_alpha   90.00
_cell.angle_beta   90.00
_cell.angle_gamma   90.00
#
_symmetry.space_group_name_H-M   'P 1'
#
loop_
_entity.id
_entity.type
_entity.pdbx_description
1 polymer ?
#
loop_
_entity_poly.entity_id
_entity_poly.type
_entity_poly.pdbx_seq_one_letter_code
_entity_poly.pdbx_strand_id
1 'polypeptide(L)'
;MYMLPKGTPDPEYPHDANQIGVQKDKQNLVQEWQAKHQGAHYVWNRTELLQAANDSSVTHLMGGRIDHGHHDGRAYRALTEAVTFDNAIAKANELTSELDTLILVTADHSHVFTFGGYPLRGNSIFGLADDKARDGKFYTPSSIAMAPGDPSHQQQAAVPLAHLVHGVQEETFVAHIMAFAGCVEPYTDCHLPAPAHPTNTACQAACPPSLALLAGALLLLLAPALH
;
A
#
# COMPACT_ATOMS: atom_id res chain seq x y z
N MET A 1 16.92 3.64 6.13
CA MET A 1 15.90 3.68 5.04
C MET A 1 16.43 3.03 3.74
N TYR A 2 15.74 2.04 3.16
CA TYR A 2 16.21 1.34 1.94
C TYR A 2 15.87 2.05 0.62
N MET A 3 14.82 2.88 0.57
CA MET A 3 14.32 3.51 -0.67
C MET A 3 15.01 4.85 -1.03
N LEU A 4 15.94 5.33 -0.21
CA LEU A 4 16.55 6.67 -0.34
C LEU A 4 18.09 6.62 -0.54
N PRO A 5 18.67 7.62 -1.25
CA PRO A 5 20.12 7.74 -1.46
C PRO A 5 20.94 7.72 -0.17
N LYS A 6 22.18 7.23 -0.23
CA LYS A 6 23.06 7.23 0.94
C LYS A 6 23.25 8.64 1.51
N GLY A 7 22.87 8.82 2.77
CA GLY A 7 23.01 10.09 3.50
C GLY A 7 21.77 11.00 3.46
N THR A 8 20.70 10.64 2.76
CA THR A 8 19.41 11.33 2.90
C THR A 8 18.86 11.11 4.31
N PRO A 9 18.56 12.16 5.10
CA PRO A 9 17.99 12.00 6.44
C PRO A 9 16.62 11.33 6.39
N ASP A 10 16.31 10.54 7.42
CA ASP A 10 14.96 10.04 7.64
C ASP A 10 14.03 11.22 8.04
N PRO A 11 12.81 11.36 7.48
CA PRO A 11 11.91 12.46 7.81
C PRO A 11 11.44 12.52 9.27
N GLU A 12 11.38 11.37 9.96
CA GLU A 12 10.98 11.27 11.37
C GLU A 12 12.19 11.36 12.31
N TYR A 13 13.34 10.84 11.89
CA TYR A 13 14.60 10.85 12.63
C TYR A 13 15.71 11.61 11.89
N PRO A 14 15.56 12.91 11.59
CA PRO A 14 16.52 13.69 10.78
C PRO A 14 17.88 13.89 11.46
N HIS A 15 18.02 13.46 12.72
CA HIS A 15 19.24 13.54 13.52
C HIS A 15 19.84 12.18 13.89
N ASP A 16 19.20 11.06 13.50
CA ASP A 16 19.75 9.73 13.73
C ASP A 16 20.55 9.25 12.50
N ALA A 17 21.87 9.20 12.67
CA ALA A 17 22.79 8.74 11.63
C ALA A 17 22.60 7.26 11.24
N ASN A 18 21.86 6.46 12.01
CA ASN A 18 21.54 5.07 11.69
C ASN A 18 20.31 4.95 10.77
N GLN A 19 19.40 5.93 10.76
CA GLN A 19 18.12 5.85 10.03
C GLN A 19 18.18 6.37 8.59
N ILE A 20 19.29 7.02 8.22
CA ILE A 20 19.52 7.59 6.89
C ILE A 20 19.27 6.61 5.73
N GLY A 21 19.08 7.16 4.53
CA GLY A 21 19.14 6.41 3.28
C GLY A 21 20.46 5.65 3.15
N VAL A 22 20.43 4.44 2.58
CA VAL A 22 21.60 3.54 2.47
C VAL A 22 22.03 3.23 1.04
N GLN A 23 21.25 3.63 0.02
CA GLN A 23 21.49 3.25 -1.37
C GLN A 23 22.77 3.87 -1.95
N LYS A 24 23.65 3.04 -2.51
CA LYS A 24 24.99 3.44 -2.98
C LYS A 24 25.01 3.96 -4.43
N ASP A 25 23.99 3.62 -5.20
CA ASP A 25 23.76 4.06 -6.59
C ASP A 25 23.23 5.50 -6.69
N LYS A 26 22.81 6.08 -5.56
CA LYS A 26 22.20 7.42 -5.41
C LYS A 26 20.78 7.54 -5.96
N GLN A 27 20.10 6.43 -6.21
CA GLN A 27 18.71 6.43 -6.68
C GLN A 27 17.73 6.77 -5.55
N ASN A 28 16.60 7.37 -5.91
CA ASN A 28 15.52 7.70 -4.99
C ASN A 28 14.25 6.99 -5.48
N LEU A 29 14.09 5.76 -5.02
CA LEU A 29 13.06 4.85 -5.53
C LEU A 29 11.64 5.35 -5.20
N VAL A 30 11.49 6.12 -4.13
CA VAL A 30 10.24 6.83 -3.82
C VAL A 30 9.89 7.82 -4.93
N GLN A 31 10.84 8.70 -5.29
CA GLN A 31 10.63 9.71 -6.32
C GLN A 31 10.45 9.10 -7.72
N GLU A 32 11.20 8.04 -8.04
CA GLU A 32 11.04 7.30 -9.29
C GLU A 32 9.69 6.59 -9.40
N TRP A 33 9.20 6.03 -8.29
CA TRP A 33 7.87 5.44 -8.23
C TRP A 33 6.77 6.50 -8.41
N GLN A 34 6.87 7.64 -7.71
CA GLN A 34 5.94 8.76 -7.87
C GLN A 34 5.95 9.34 -9.30
N ALA A 35 7.11 9.41 -9.95
CA ALA A 35 7.24 9.91 -11.33
C ALA A 35 6.63 8.95 -12.37
N LYS A 36 6.50 7.65 -12.06
CA LYS A 36 5.93 6.63 -12.96
C LYS A 36 4.41 6.47 -12.84
N HIS A 37 3.80 6.95 -11.75
CA HIS A 37 2.39 6.68 -11.44
C HIS A 37 1.65 8.00 -11.16
N GLN A 38 0.71 8.38 -12.04
CA GLN A 38 -0.09 9.58 -11.86
C GLN A 38 -1.08 9.40 -10.69
N GLY A 39 -1.05 10.32 -9.72
CA GLY A 39 -1.82 10.20 -8.47
C GLY A 39 -1.11 9.38 -7.38
N ALA A 40 0.22 9.23 -7.46
CA ALA A 40 1.01 8.45 -6.50
C ALA A 40 1.60 9.28 -5.35
N HIS A 41 1.23 8.91 -4.13
CA HIS A 41 1.63 9.58 -2.90
C HIS A 41 2.46 8.64 -2.03
N TYR A 42 3.63 9.12 -1.62
CA TYR A 42 4.39 8.53 -0.52
C TYR A 42 4.06 9.29 0.76
N VAL A 43 3.67 8.56 1.81
CA VAL A 43 3.30 9.14 3.10
C VAL A 43 4.09 8.47 4.20
N TRP A 44 4.65 9.29 5.10
CA TRP A 44 5.55 8.82 6.17
C TRP A 44 5.02 9.15 7.56
N ASN A 45 3.87 9.82 7.68
CA ASN A 45 3.21 10.06 8.95
C ASN A 45 1.68 9.88 8.86
N ARG A 46 1.05 9.69 10.02
CA ARG A 46 -0.39 9.47 10.17
C ARG A 46 -1.25 10.59 9.56
N THR A 47 -0.80 11.83 9.62
CA THR A 47 -1.58 12.99 9.13
C THR A 47 -1.64 12.97 7.60
N GLU A 48 -0.50 12.77 6.94
CA GLU A 48 -0.43 12.62 5.48
C GLU A 48 -1.22 11.40 4.99
N LEU A 49 -1.12 10.26 5.69
CA LEU A 49 -1.88 9.04 5.37
C LEU A 49 -3.40 9.28 5.44
N LEU A 50 -3.88 9.95 6.49
CA LEU A 50 -5.30 10.31 6.62
C LEU A 50 -5.74 11.40 5.63
N GLN A 51 -4.84 12.27 5.17
CA GLN A 51 -5.13 13.24 4.11
C GLN A 51 -5.25 12.55 2.75
N ALA A 52 -4.27 11.70 2.40
CA ALA A 52 -4.27 10.93 1.16
C ALA A 52 -5.50 10.01 1.05
N ALA A 53 -5.92 9.38 2.15
CA ALA A 53 -7.13 8.57 2.19
C ALA A 53 -8.44 9.36 1.99
N ASN A 54 -8.43 10.70 2.06
CA ASN A 54 -9.59 11.56 1.80
C ASN A 54 -9.48 12.33 0.47
N ASP A 55 -8.41 12.15 -0.29
CA ASP A 55 -8.17 12.82 -1.58
C ASP A 55 -8.40 11.83 -2.72
N SER A 56 -9.48 12.03 -3.47
CA SER A 56 -9.86 11.17 -4.59
C SER A 56 -8.94 11.26 -5.82
N SER A 57 -7.94 12.16 -5.80
CA SER A 57 -6.86 12.17 -6.81
C SER A 57 -5.71 11.19 -6.50
N VAL A 58 -5.68 10.63 -5.28
CA VAL A 58 -4.71 9.61 -4.87
C VAL A 58 -5.15 8.25 -5.39
N THR A 59 -4.41 7.71 -6.34
CA THR A 59 -4.65 6.40 -6.97
C THR A 59 -3.66 5.34 -6.48
N HIS A 60 -2.50 5.76 -5.99
CA HIS A 60 -1.45 4.88 -5.47
C HIS A 60 -0.89 5.46 -4.16
N LEU A 61 -0.73 4.62 -3.14
CA LEU A 61 -0.30 5.07 -1.81
C LEU A 61 0.78 4.13 -1.24
N MET A 62 1.92 4.69 -0.87
CA MET A 62 3.03 3.96 -0.24
C MET A 62 3.22 4.43 1.20
N GLY A 63 3.12 3.50 2.17
CA GLY A 63 3.30 3.76 3.60
C GLY A 63 4.12 2.66 4.29
N GLY A 64 5.42 2.90 4.50
CA GLY A 64 6.40 1.87 4.88
C GLY A 64 6.70 1.69 6.37
N ARG A 65 5.90 2.21 7.31
CA ARG A 65 6.28 2.27 8.74
C ARG A 65 5.90 1.06 9.60
N ILE A 66 5.14 0.10 9.05
CA ILE A 66 4.89 -1.21 9.68
C ILE A 66 6.23 -1.96 9.82
N ASP A 67 6.98 -2.03 8.73
CA ASP A 67 8.33 -2.60 8.62
C ASP A 67 9.29 -1.99 9.66
N HIS A 68 9.42 -0.66 9.68
CA HIS A 68 10.25 0.04 10.66
C HIS A 68 9.87 -0.30 12.12
N GLY A 69 8.58 -0.45 12.41
CA GLY A 69 8.10 -0.86 13.73
C GLY A 69 8.55 -2.26 14.14
N HIS A 70 8.68 -3.19 13.19
CA HIS A 70 9.22 -4.52 13.44
C HIS A 70 10.75 -4.51 13.55
N HIS A 71 11.45 -3.78 12.68
CA HIS A 71 12.91 -3.62 12.75
C HIS A 71 13.38 -2.99 14.07
N ASP A 72 12.63 -2.03 14.63
CA ASP A 72 12.88 -1.44 15.95
C ASP A 72 12.63 -2.40 17.13
N GLY A 73 12.07 -3.59 16.89
CA GLY A 73 11.56 -4.47 17.95
C GLY A 73 10.30 -3.94 18.66
N ARG A 74 9.58 -2.99 18.06
CA ARG A 74 8.47 -2.24 18.67
C ARG A 74 7.11 -2.66 18.11
N ALA A 75 6.62 -3.82 18.53
CA ALA A 75 5.31 -4.35 18.12
C ALA A 75 4.15 -3.35 18.25
N TYR A 76 4.14 -2.48 19.28
CA TYR A 76 3.13 -1.41 19.42
C TYR A 76 3.11 -0.47 18.22
N ARG A 77 4.28 -0.06 17.72
CA ARG A 77 4.43 0.81 16.56
C ARG A 77 3.94 0.07 15.31
N ALA A 78 4.49 -1.12 15.03
CA ALA A 78 4.13 -1.90 13.85
C ALA A 78 2.61 -2.15 13.74
N LEU A 79 1.97 -2.60 14.82
CA LEU A 79 0.54 -2.89 14.82
C LEU A 79 -0.34 -1.63 14.78
N THR A 80 0.11 -0.49 15.34
CA THR A 80 -0.64 0.77 15.23
C THR A 80 -0.57 1.35 13.81
N GLU A 81 0.58 1.22 13.13
CA GLU A 81 0.70 1.56 11.71
C GLU A 81 -0.15 0.62 10.85
N ALA A 82 -0.17 -0.69 11.14
CA ALA A 82 -1.00 -1.67 10.43
C ALA A 82 -2.51 -1.37 10.57
N VAL A 83 -2.98 -1.00 11.76
CA VAL A 83 -4.36 -0.52 11.95
C VAL A 83 -4.61 0.77 11.16
N THR A 84 -3.63 1.66 11.03
CA THR A 84 -3.80 2.90 10.24
C THR A 84 -3.85 2.61 8.74
N PHE A 85 -3.10 1.61 8.26
CA PHE A 85 -3.17 1.10 6.88
C PHE A 85 -4.51 0.42 6.58
N ASP A 86 -5.02 -0.42 7.48
CA ASP A 86 -6.37 -1.03 7.40
C ASP A 86 -7.49 0.03 7.30
N ASN A 87 -7.42 1.09 8.12
CA ASN A 87 -8.35 2.21 8.02
C ASN A 87 -8.28 2.94 6.65
N ALA A 88 -7.10 3.01 6.02
CA ALA A 88 -6.95 3.61 4.69
C ALA A 88 -7.55 2.71 3.59
N ILE A 89 -7.41 1.38 3.70
CA ILE A 89 -8.06 0.40 2.81
C ILE A 89 -9.58 0.49 2.94
N ALA A 90 -10.10 0.50 4.17
CA ALA A 90 -11.54 0.67 4.43
C ALA A 90 -12.05 1.99 3.82
N LYS A 91 -11.28 3.07 3.93
CA LYS A 91 -11.64 4.37 3.34
C LYS A 91 -11.62 4.36 1.81
N ALA A 92 -10.64 3.71 1.19
CA ALA A 92 -10.64 3.51 -0.27
C ALA A 92 -11.90 2.77 -0.72
N ASN A 93 -12.31 1.72 -0.01
CA ASN A 93 -13.53 0.96 -0.31
C ASN A 93 -14.83 1.79 -0.14
N GLU A 94 -14.85 2.84 0.70
CA GLU A 94 -15.98 3.79 0.76
C GLU A 94 -16.02 4.77 -0.42
N LEU A 95 -14.86 5.06 -1.04
CA LEU A 95 -14.69 6.10 -2.04
C LEU A 95 -14.70 5.58 -3.49
N THR A 96 -14.59 4.27 -3.70
CA THR A 96 -14.49 3.63 -5.01
C THR A 96 -15.63 2.65 -5.26
N SER A 97 -15.95 2.33 -6.52
CA SER A 97 -16.93 1.29 -6.83
C SER A 97 -16.24 -0.04 -7.10
N GLU A 98 -16.71 -1.08 -6.41
CA GLU A 98 -16.29 -2.46 -6.68
C GLU A 98 -16.76 -3.03 -8.04
N LEU A 99 -17.44 -2.23 -8.86
CA LEU A 99 -17.78 -2.55 -10.24
C LEU A 99 -16.74 -2.08 -11.27
N ASP A 100 -15.86 -1.15 -10.89
CA ASP A 100 -14.87 -0.54 -11.80
C ASP A 100 -13.46 -0.37 -11.20
N THR A 101 -13.29 -0.63 -9.90
CA THR A 101 -12.02 -0.46 -9.19
C THR A 101 -11.54 -1.79 -8.60
N LEU A 102 -10.28 -2.16 -8.84
CA LEU A 102 -9.60 -3.30 -8.19
C LEU A 102 -8.78 -2.78 -7.00
N ILE A 103 -9.02 -3.31 -5.79
CA ILE A 103 -8.21 -3.03 -4.60
C ILE A 103 -7.44 -4.29 -4.21
N LEU A 104 -6.12 -4.22 -4.28
CA LEU A 104 -5.21 -5.32 -3.94
C LEU A 104 -4.36 -4.94 -2.73
N VAL A 105 -4.35 -5.80 -1.70
CA VAL A 105 -3.59 -5.61 -0.48
C VAL A 105 -2.57 -6.75 -0.34
N THR A 106 -1.31 -6.41 -0.16
CA THR A 106 -0.19 -7.35 -0.01
C THR A 106 0.87 -6.77 0.94
N ALA A 107 1.78 -7.62 1.39
CA ALA A 107 3.10 -7.22 1.87
C ALA A 107 4.15 -7.54 0.80
N ASP A 108 5.30 -6.88 0.89
CA ASP A 108 6.55 -7.20 0.18
C ASP A 108 7.32 -8.32 0.90
N HIS A 109 7.36 -8.28 2.23
CA HIS A 109 7.86 -9.39 3.05
C HIS A 109 7.21 -9.47 4.43
N SER A 110 7.44 -10.60 5.10
CA SER A 110 7.07 -10.80 6.51
C SER A 110 8.18 -10.32 7.46
N HIS A 111 7.91 -10.44 8.76
CA HIS A 111 8.87 -10.23 9.84
C HIS A 111 8.89 -11.43 10.79
N VAL A 112 9.99 -11.56 11.53
CA VAL A 112 10.20 -12.52 12.63
C VAL A 112 9.41 -12.16 13.91
N PHE A 113 8.20 -11.63 13.70
CA PHE A 113 7.18 -11.37 14.71
C PHE A 113 6.39 -12.64 15.01
N THR A 114 6.14 -12.90 16.29
CA THR A 114 5.35 -14.04 16.76
C THR A 114 4.35 -13.60 17.81
N PHE A 115 3.19 -14.27 17.82
CA PHE A 115 2.18 -14.12 18.87
C PHE A 115 1.83 -15.51 19.41
N GLY A 116 2.06 -15.73 20.71
CA GLY A 116 1.91 -17.04 21.35
C GLY A 116 1.60 -16.91 22.84
N GLY A 117 1.93 -17.94 23.63
CA GLY A 117 1.77 -17.89 25.10
C GLY A 117 0.34 -18.08 25.62
N TYR A 118 -0.58 -18.55 24.77
CA TYR A 118 -1.97 -18.90 25.13
C TYR A 118 -2.77 -17.83 25.91
N PRO A 119 -2.69 -16.52 25.58
CA PRO A 119 -3.46 -15.49 26.28
C PRO A 119 -4.96 -15.69 26.13
N LEU A 120 -5.72 -15.38 27.18
CA LEU A 120 -7.18 -15.44 27.14
C LEU A 120 -7.77 -14.47 26.10
N ARG A 121 -8.87 -14.88 25.46
CA ARG A 121 -9.56 -14.06 24.44
C ARG A 121 -10.03 -12.73 25.06
N GLY A 122 -9.56 -11.63 24.49
CA GLY A 122 -9.86 -10.27 24.97
C GLY A 122 -8.74 -9.63 25.80
N ASN A 123 -7.70 -10.39 26.17
CA ASN A 123 -6.47 -9.80 26.71
C ASN A 123 -5.78 -8.93 25.64
N SER A 124 -5.10 -7.87 26.10
CA SER A 124 -4.34 -6.98 25.21
C SER A 124 -3.21 -7.74 24.52
N ILE A 125 -3.02 -7.52 23.21
CA ILE A 125 -1.89 -8.05 22.44
C ILE A 125 -0.53 -7.56 22.98
N PHE A 126 -0.52 -6.40 23.64
CA PHE A 126 0.65 -5.82 24.33
C PHE A 126 0.71 -6.17 25.84
N GLY A 127 -0.19 -7.05 26.30
CA GLY A 127 -0.25 -7.48 27.69
C GLY A 127 0.87 -8.44 28.07
N LEU A 128 0.80 -8.94 29.30
CA LEU A 128 1.58 -10.09 29.75
C LEU A 128 0.75 -11.37 29.59
N ALA A 129 1.42 -12.49 29.38
CA ALA A 129 0.79 -13.80 29.50
C ALA A 129 0.40 -14.08 30.95
N ASP A 130 -0.68 -14.83 31.15
CA ASP A 130 -1.21 -15.14 32.48
C ASP A 130 -0.24 -16.05 33.28
N ASP A 131 0.48 -16.92 32.58
CA ASP A 131 1.51 -17.80 33.12
C ASP A 131 2.92 -17.17 33.17
N LYS A 132 3.75 -17.70 34.06
CA LYS A 132 5.18 -17.36 34.15
C LYS A 132 6.05 -18.26 33.29
N ALA A 133 7.10 -17.68 32.71
CA ALA A 133 8.16 -18.42 32.04
C ALA A 133 8.98 -19.27 33.05
N ARG A 134 9.84 -20.15 32.53
CA ARG A 134 10.67 -21.07 33.33
C ARG A 134 11.60 -20.39 34.34
N ASP A 135 11.92 -19.11 34.14
CA ASP A 135 12.71 -18.29 35.06
C ASP A 135 11.88 -17.58 36.14
N GLY A 136 10.57 -17.86 36.21
CA GLY A 136 9.64 -17.30 37.20
C GLY A 136 9.15 -15.88 36.88
N LYS A 137 9.48 -15.33 35.71
CA LYS A 137 9.05 -14.00 35.26
C LYS A 137 7.85 -14.06 34.32
N PHE A 138 7.11 -12.96 34.24
CA PHE A 138 6.09 -12.77 33.19
C PHE A 138 6.76 -12.46 31.85
N TYR A 139 6.08 -12.80 30.76
CA TYR A 139 6.53 -12.57 29.39
C TYR A 139 5.38 -11.99 28.55
N THR A 140 5.71 -11.36 27.42
CA THR A 140 4.71 -10.82 26.49
C THR A 140 4.27 -11.88 25.47
N PRO A 141 2.96 -12.05 25.19
CA PRO A 141 2.46 -12.92 24.12
C PRO A 141 3.01 -12.55 22.74
N SER A 142 3.11 -11.26 22.45
CA SER A 142 3.78 -10.73 21.26
C SER A 142 5.30 -10.66 21.48
N SER A 143 6.09 -11.19 20.56
CA SER A 143 7.56 -11.05 20.59
C SER A 143 8.15 -10.95 19.18
N ILE A 144 9.31 -10.29 19.06
CA ILE A 144 10.08 -10.21 17.81
C ILE A 144 11.41 -10.92 18.07
N ALA A 145 11.64 -12.04 17.38
CA ALA A 145 12.89 -12.77 17.45
C ALA A 145 13.91 -12.14 16.49
N MET A 146 15.22 -12.18 16.79
CA MET A 146 16.23 -11.58 15.92
C MET A 146 16.82 -12.59 14.91
N ALA A 147 16.17 -12.69 13.74
CA ALA A 147 16.62 -13.23 12.44
C ALA A 147 17.05 -14.73 12.31
N PRO A 148 17.03 -15.33 11.08
CA PRO A 148 16.45 -14.90 9.79
C PRO A 148 15.20 -15.74 9.36
N GLY A 149 14.44 -15.27 8.36
CA GLY A 149 13.17 -15.89 7.86
C GLY A 149 13.36 -17.07 6.87
N ASP A 150 12.38 -17.54 6.09
CA ASP A 150 10.92 -17.29 5.95
C ASP A 150 10.35 -18.47 5.07
N PRO A 151 9.20 -18.46 4.31
CA PRO A 151 8.03 -17.56 4.22
C PRO A 151 6.63 -18.24 4.20
N SER A 152 5.53 -17.46 4.28
CA SER A 152 4.23 -17.76 3.63
C SER A 152 3.32 -16.52 3.51
N HIS A 153 3.07 -16.01 2.31
CA HIS A 153 2.19 -14.84 2.08
C HIS A 153 0.74 -15.25 1.80
N GLN A 154 -0.23 -14.58 2.44
CA GLN A 154 -1.64 -14.63 2.04
C GLN A 154 -2.02 -13.29 1.39
N GLN A 155 -2.34 -13.32 0.10
CA GLN A 155 -2.94 -12.18 -0.60
C GLN A 155 -4.44 -12.13 -0.32
N GLN A 156 -4.95 -10.92 -0.10
CA GLN A 156 -6.38 -10.64 -0.08
C GLN A 156 -6.65 -9.57 -1.15
N ALA A 157 -7.50 -9.93 -2.10
CA ALA A 157 -7.97 -9.04 -3.14
C ALA A 157 -9.48 -8.85 -2.98
N ALA A 158 -9.93 -7.60 -3.07
CA ALA A 158 -11.33 -7.30 -3.26
C ALA A 158 -11.57 -6.99 -4.75
N VAL A 159 -12.68 -7.52 -5.26
CA VAL A 159 -13.44 -6.99 -6.40
C VAL A 159 -12.74 -7.15 -7.78
N PRO A 160 -13.17 -6.55 -8.92
CA PRO A 160 -13.27 -7.28 -10.20
C PRO A 160 -12.02 -8.07 -10.58
N LEU A 161 -12.20 -9.36 -10.92
CA LEU A 161 -11.13 -10.36 -11.13
C LEU A 161 -10.42 -10.89 -9.86
N ALA A 162 -10.85 -10.56 -8.65
CA ALA A 162 -10.33 -11.17 -7.41
C ALA A 162 -10.35 -12.71 -7.41
N HIS A 163 -11.23 -13.34 -8.20
CA HIS A 163 -11.25 -14.80 -8.40
C HIS A 163 -9.97 -15.36 -9.06
N LEU A 164 -9.14 -14.52 -9.69
CA LEU A 164 -7.83 -14.89 -10.24
C LEU A 164 -6.73 -14.89 -9.16
N VAL A 165 -6.92 -14.18 -8.04
CA VAL A 165 -6.00 -14.17 -6.90
C VAL A 165 -6.33 -15.37 -6.00
N HIS A 166 -5.75 -16.53 -6.33
CA HIS A 166 -6.05 -17.79 -5.64
C HIS A 166 -4.81 -18.67 -5.38
N GLY A 167 -4.88 -19.47 -4.32
CA GLY A 167 -3.85 -20.46 -3.99
C GLY A 167 -2.55 -19.82 -3.49
N VAL A 168 -1.41 -20.35 -3.96
CA VAL A 168 -0.08 -19.77 -3.74
C VAL A 168 0.42 -19.26 -5.08
N GLN A 169 0.84 -17.99 -5.12
CA GLN A 169 1.35 -17.31 -6.30
C GLN A 169 2.72 -16.70 -5.97
N GLU A 170 3.55 -16.52 -7.00
CA GLU A 170 4.78 -15.72 -6.90
C GLU A 170 4.44 -14.24 -6.66
N GLU A 171 5.31 -13.50 -5.97
CA GLU A 171 5.09 -12.08 -5.68
C GLU A 171 4.87 -11.24 -6.97
N THR A 172 5.56 -11.59 -8.04
CA THR A 172 5.43 -10.97 -9.37
C THR A 172 4.00 -11.05 -9.94
N PHE A 173 3.17 -11.99 -9.48
CA PHE A 173 1.77 -12.10 -9.87
C PHE A 173 0.98 -10.82 -9.58
N VAL A 174 1.33 -10.06 -8.53
CA VAL A 174 0.75 -8.75 -8.19
C VAL A 174 0.78 -7.79 -9.37
N ALA A 175 1.95 -7.64 -10.00
CA ALA A 175 2.11 -6.75 -11.15
C ALA A 175 1.32 -7.25 -12.37
N HIS A 176 1.33 -8.57 -12.60
CA HIS A 176 0.60 -9.18 -13.72
C HIS A 176 -0.92 -9.05 -13.59
N ILE A 177 -1.51 -9.28 -12.41
CA ILE A 177 -2.95 -9.17 -12.22
C ILE A 177 -3.43 -7.72 -12.31
N MET A 178 -2.66 -6.75 -11.79
CA MET A 178 -2.97 -5.33 -11.93
C MET A 178 -2.91 -4.87 -13.40
N ALA A 179 -1.87 -5.27 -14.14
CA ALA A 179 -1.74 -4.94 -15.56
C ALA A 179 -2.86 -5.58 -16.40
N PHE A 180 -3.22 -6.84 -16.12
CA PHE A 180 -4.32 -7.53 -16.80
C PHE A 180 -5.68 -6.87 -16.51
N ALA A 181 -5.99 -6.55 -15.25
CA ALA A 181 -7.24 -5.92 -14.86
C ALA A 181 -7.42 -4.52 -15.46
N GLY A 182 -6.32 -3.76 -15.61
CA GLY A 182 -6.33 -2.46 -16.28
C GLY A 182 -6.25 -2.51 -17.81
N CYS A 183 -6.14 -3.69 -18.42
CA CYS A 183 -5.85 -3.88 -19.85
C CYS A 183 -4.60 -3.11 -20.31
N VAL A 184 -3.56 -3.07 -19.47
CA VAL A 184 -2.28 -2.40 -19.70
C VAL A 184 -1.27 -3.40 -20.27
N GLU A 185 -0.32 -2.94 -21.08
CA GLU A 185 0.75 -3.78 -21.67
C GLU A 185 1.43 -4.68 -20.59
N PRO A 186 1.61 -5.99 -20.85
CA PRO A 186 1.42 -6.72 -22.11
C PRO A 186 -0.02 -7.20 -22.41
N TYR A 187 -1.00 -6.81 -21.59
CA TYR A 187 -2.38 -7.30 -21.62
C TYR A 187 -3.39 -6.33 -22.27
N THR A 188 -2.98 -5.58 -23.29
CA THR A 188 -3.90 -4.66 -24.00
C THR A 188 -5.05 -5.39 -24.70
N ASP A 189 -4.85 -6.64 -25.10
CA ASP A 189 -5.90 -7.54 -25.60
C ASP A 189 -6.46 -8.43 -24.47
N CYS A 190 -6.84 -7.80 -23.35
CA CYS A 190 -7.38 -8.46 -22.15
C CYS A 190 -8.71 -9.20 -22.39
N HIS A 191 -9.43 -8.87 -23.48
CA HIS A 191 -10.80 -9.30 -23.79
C HIS A 191 -11.84 -9.09 -22.66
N LEU A 192 -11.54 -8.21 -21.68
CA LEU A 192 -12.46 -7.91 -20.58
C LEU A 192 -13.63 -7.03 -21.07
N PRO A 193 -14.85 -7.24 -20.56
CA PRO A 193 -15.93 -6.27 -20.76
C PRO A 193 -15.58 -4.94 -20.10
N ALA A 194 -16.06 -3.84 -20.66
CA ALA A 194 -15.88 -2.52 -20.06
C ALA A 194 -16.44 -2.49 -18.61
N PRO A 195 -15.82 -1.73 -17.69
CA PRO A 195 -16.26 -1.63 -16.30
C PRO A 195 -17.76 -1.33 -16.18
N ALA A 196 -18.43 -1.99 -15.24
CA ALA A 196 -19.88 -1.93 -15.12
C ALA A 196 -20.33 -0.63 -14.43
N HIS A 197 -20.35 0.48 -15.17
CA HIS A 197 -20.86 1.74 -14.64
C HIS A 197 -22.31 1.57 -14.15
N PRO A 198 -22.63 1.93 -12.90
CA PRO A 198 -23.99 1.83 -12.39
C PRO A 198 -24.90 2.81 -13.13
N THR A 199 -25.85 2.28 -13.90
CA THR A 199 -26.92 3.04 -14.55
C THR A 199 -27.97 3.51 -13.52
N ASN A 200 -27.55 4.33 -12.56
CA ASN A 200 -28.39 4.93 -11.54
C ASN A 200 -28.20 6.45 -11.53
N THR A 201 -29.29 7.17 -11.77
CA THR A 201 -29.39 8.64 -11.93
C THR A 201 -29.01 9.45 -10.67
N ALA A 202 -28.52 8.80 -9.60
CA ALA A 202 -28.06 9.42 -8.37
C ALA A 202 -26.59 9.87 -8.41
N CYS A 203 -25.74 9.27 -9.27
CA CYS A 203 -24.30 9.56 -9.32
C CYS A 203 -23.96 10.89 -10.06
N GLN A 204 -24.95 11.62 -10.56
CA GLN A 204 -24.75 12.89 -11.30
C GLN A 204 -24.52 14.12 -10.41
N ALA A 205 -24.64 14.00 -9.08
CA ALA A 205 -24.53 15.12 -8.15
C ALA A 205 -23.27 15.12 -7.26
N ALA A 206 -22.52 14.02 -7.21
CA ALA A 206 -21.39 13.85 -6.27
C ALA A 206 -20.05 13.45 -6.92
N CYS A 207 -20.07 12.91 -8.15
CA CYS A 207 -18.87 12.59 -8.90
C CYS A 207 -18.78 13.52 -10.14
N PRO A 208 -17.76 14.39 -10.26
CA PRO A 208 -17.48 15.05 -11.52
C PRO A 208 -17.02 13.98 -12.53
N PRO A 209 -17.68 13.83 -13.70
CA PRO A 209 -17.22 12.90 -14.70
C PRO A 209 -15.98 13.49 -15.38
N SER A 210 -14.80 12.99 -15.05
CA SER A 210 -13.55 13.24 -15.78
C SER A 210 -13.53 12.47 -17.12
N LEU A 211 -14.58 12.68 -17.93
CA LEU A 211 -14.60 12.38 -19.35
C LEU A 211 -13.42 13.13 -20.02
N ALA A 212 -12.56 12.45 -20.76
CA ALA A 212 -12.88 11.96 -22.10
C ALA A 212 -13.50 13.05 -23.02
N LEU A 213 -12.95 14.28 -22.99
CA LEU A 213 -13.36 15.35 -23.91
C LEU A 213 -12.25 16.38 -24.22
N LEU A 214 -11.10 15.91 -24.71
CA LEU A 214 -10.12 16.75 -25.44
C LEU A 214 -9.68 16.20 -26.80
N ALA A 215 -10.18 15.03 -27.21
CA ALA A 215 -10.08 14.53 -28.58
C ALA A 215 -11.18 15.14 -29.46
N GLY A 216 -11.07 16.43 -29.79
CA GLY A 216 -12.09 17.09 -30.62
C GLY A 216 -12.09 18.62 -30.71
N ALA A 217 -11.06 19.32 -30.25
CA ALA A 217 -11.04 20.80 -30.31
C ALA A 217 -9.63 21.42 -30.48
N LEU A 218 -8.72 20.78 -31.23
CA LEU A 218 -7.48 21.43 -31.66
C LEU A 218 -7.04 21.01 -33.07
N LEU A 219 -7.99 21.04 -34.02
CA LEU A 219 -7.73 20.82 -35.44
C LEU A 219 -8.22 22.00 -36.29
N LEU A 220 -8.00 23.22 -35.81
CA LEU A 220 -8.23 24.49 -36.51
C LEU A 220 -7.57 25.63 -35.73
N LEU A 221 -6.24 25.75 -35.80
CA LEU A 221 -5.49 27.01 -35.66
C LEU A 221 -4.04 26.85 -36.14
N LEU A 222 -3.90 26.95 -37.46
CA LEU A 222 -2.75 27.49 -38.20
C LEU A 222 -1.37 26.80 -38.10
N ALA A 223 -1.06 26.08 -39.18
CA ALA A 223 0.30 25.84 -39.67
C ALA A 223 1.00 27.18 -40.08
N PRO A 224 2.32 27.17 -40.34
CA PRO A 224 3.18 28.35 -40.17
C PRO A 224 3.14 29.33 -41.35
N ALA A 225 3.53 30.58 -41.07
CA ALA A 225 3.94 31.55 -42.08
C ALA A 225 5.44 31.84 -41.95
N LEU A 226 6.22 31.47 -42.96
CA LEU A 226 7.55 32.05 -43.20
C LEU A 226 7.36 33.47 -43.77
N HIS A 227 8.18 34.42 -43.31
CA HIS A 227 9.02 35.33 -44.11
C HIS A 227 9.93 36.14 -43.16
#